data_AF-A0A0D0CRR6-F1
#
_entry.id   AF-A0A0D0CRR6-F1
#
_cell.length_a   1.000
_cell.length_b   1.000
_cell.length_c   1.000
_cell.angle_alpha   90.00
_cell.angle_beta   90.00
_cell.angle_gamma   90.00
#
_symmetry.space_group_name_H-M   'P 1'
#
loop_
_entity.id
_entity.type
_entity.pdbx_description
1 polymer ?
#
loop_
_entity_poly.entity_id
_entity_poly.type
_entity_poly.pdbx_seq_one_letter_code
_entity_poly.pdbx_strand_id
1 'polypeptide(L)'
;MSQPSSSPKTEIIQLCSRHFSSIPLSLSRFQRQWFLTFPRTYGLPDPDSQRIVCVLNSPDYSAADEYAQRHFWLNPSCRSQRYNPSDTTTKYTFLSPLHLLLDSDCPVARLTGRIRSERSNDPHDAGKEIACYEVEVMAPDEGLLRQCYYCLSWEARGSTNVRFSASGGSDIYWCSSCEEAGWVHSTIRKFRLQDIFPWSNADSEYPKDNLYSPNRLISTA
;
A
#
# COMPACT_ATOMS: atom_id res chain seq x y z
N MET A 1 -41.56 5.85 -13.10
CA MET A 1 -40.65 4.96 -12.36
C MET A 1 -39.24 5.41 -12.67
N SER A 2 -38.65 6.20 -11.78
CA SER A 2 -37.33 6.81 -11.97
C SER A 2 -36.26 5.75 -11.70
N GLN A 3 -35.37 5.52 -12.66
CA GLN A 3 -34.21 4.63 -12.48
C GLN A 3 -33.36 5.11 -11.30
N PRO A 4 -32.80 4.21 -10.47
CA PRO A 4 -31.83 4.60 -9.47
C PRO A 4 -30.58 5.11 -10.19
N SER A 5 -30.22 6.37 -9.95
CA SER A 5 -28.95 6.95 -10.34
C SER A 5 -27.83 6.10 -9.74
N SER A 6 -27.16 5.28 -10.55
CA SER A 6 -25.97 4.55 -10.13
C SER A 6 -24.90 5.59 -9.78
N SER A 7 -24.68 5.82 -8.49
CA SER A 7 -23.52 6.56 -8.03
C SER A 7 -22.27 5.92 -8.65
N PRO A 8 -21.31 6.71 -9.15
CA PRO A 8 -20.08 6.17 -9.70
C PRO A 8 -19.41 5.32 -8.62
N LYS A 9 -19.15 4.04 -8.93
CA LYS A 9 -18.39 3.16 -8.04
C LYS A 9 -17.00 3.75 -7.85
N THR A 10 -16.57 3.95 -6.61
CA THR A 10 -15.26 4.53 -6.35
C THR A 10 -14.15 3.56 -6.71
N GLU A 11 -13.42 3.87 -7.77
CA GLU A 11 -12.31 3.07 -8.26
C GLU A 11 -11.05 3.23 -7.39
N ILE A 12 -10.18 2.23 -7.44
CA ILE A 12 -8.87 2.28 -6.80
C ILE A 12 -7.98 3.20 -7.65
N ILE A 13 -7.41 4.22 -7.02
CA ILE A 13 -6.53 5.16 -7.71
C ILE A 13 -5.20 4.47 -8.01
N GLN A 14 -4.80 4.55 -9.27
CA GLN A 14 -3.52 4.05 -9.74
C GLN A 14 -2.60 5.23 -10.05
N LEU A 15 -1.35 5.10 -9.65
CA LEU A 15 -0.30 6.06 -9.94
C LEU A 15 0.78 5.37 -10.78
N CYS A 16 1.18 6.01 -11.86
CA CYS A 16 2.30 5.55 -12.70
C CYS A 16 3.44 6.53 -12.52
N SER A 17 4.67 6.03 -12.41
CA SER A 17 5.87 6.86 -12.35
C SER A 17 6.90 6.34 -13.33
N ARG A 18 7.56 7.27 -14.02
CA ARG A 18 8.72 6.98 -14.88
C ARG A 18 9.85 6.25 -14.16
N HIS A 19 9.95 6.44 -12.83
CA HIS A 19 10.97 5.84 -11.98
C HIS A 19 10.69 4.37 -11.61
N PHE A 20 9.54 3.83 -12.06
CA PHE A 20 9.16 2.43 -11.90
C PHE A 20 8.61 1.82 -13.19
N SER A 21 9.24 2.16 -14.32
CA SER A 21 8.90 1.64 -15.65
C SER A 21 7.42 1.83 -16.02
N SER A 22 6.75 2.83 -15.46
CA SER A 22 5.31 3.08 -15.60
C SER A 22 4.41 1.90 -15.19
N ILE A 23 4.92 1.00 -14.34
CA ILE A 23 4.10 -0.06 -13.73
C ILE A 23 3.10 0.61 -12.77
N PRO A 24 1.79 0.27 -12.85
CA PRO A 24 0.76 0.95 -12.06
C PRO A 24 0.86 0.58 -10.58
N LEU A 25 1.15 1.57 -9.76
CA LEU A 25 1.22 1.48 -8.30
C LEU A 25 -0.11 1.87 -7.65
N SER A 26 -0.33 1.43 -6.42
CA SER A 26 -1.46 1.83 -5.59
C SER A 26 -1.01 2.10 -4.16
N LEU A 27 -1.68 3.05 -3.50
CA LEU A 27 -1.49 3.34 -2.10
C LEU A 27 -2.39 2.47 -1.23
N SER A 28 -1.83 1.95 -0.14
CA SER A 28 -2.56 1.25 0.91
C SER A 28 -2.22 1.83 2.28
N ARG A 29 -3.15 1.72 3.22
CA ARG A 29 -2.99 2.20 4.60
C ARG A 29 -3.44 1.12 5.58
N PHE A 30 -2.70 0.96 6.68
CA PHE A 30 -3.11 0.20 7.84
C PHE A 30 -2.53 0.82 9.11
N GLN A 31 -3.37 1.13 10.11
CA GLN A 31 -2.95 1.67 11.41
C GLN A 31 -1.96 2.84 11.28
N ARG A 32 -2.31 3.87 10.48
CA ARG A 32 -1.48 5.06 10.22
C ARG A 32 -0.14 4.77 9.51
N GLN A 33 0.07 3.54 9.03
CA GLN A 33 1.20 3.16 8.18
C GLN A 33 0.78 3.16 6.72
N TRP A 34 1.59 3.77 5.88
CA TRP A 34 1.38 3.89 4.44
C TRP A 34 2.32 2.98 3.66
N PHE A 35 1.79 2.42 2.58
CA PHE A 35 2.46 1.44 1.75
C PHE A 35 2.28 1.78 0.27
N LEU A 36 3.34 1.57 -0.52
CA LEU A 36 3.23 1.48 -1.97
C LEU A 36 3.12 0.01 -2.38
N THR A 37 2.21 -0.27 -3.30
CA THR A 37 1.95 -1.63 -3.80
C THR A 37 1.90 -1.67 -5.32
N PHE A 38 2.17 -2.84 -5.91
CA PHE A 38 2.12 -3.07 -7.35
C PHE A 38 1.51 -4.44 -7.69
N PRO A 39 0.89 -4.60 -8.88
CA PRO A 39 0.25 -5.85 -9.26
C PRO A 39 1.31 -6.86 -9.71
N ARG A 40 1.09 -8.13 -9.38
CA ARG A 40 1.97 -9.22 -9.80
C ARG A 40 1.44 -9.84 -11.10
N THR A 41 1.49 -9.11 -12.20
CA THR A 41 0.84 -9.50 -13.47
C THR A 41 1.62 -10.44 -14.39
N TYR A 42 2.82 -10.91 -13.99
CA TYR A 42 3.60 -11.82 -14.83
C TYR A 42 3.52 -13.28 -14.34
N GLY A 43 2.72 -14.10 -15.04
CA GLY A 43 2.82 -15.56 -15.05
C GLY A 43 2.25 -16.34 -13.86
N LEU A 44 1.35 -15.76 -13.06
CA LEU A 44 0.83 -16.38 -11.83
C LEU A 44 -0.69 -16.53 -11.80
N PRO A 45 -1.21 -17.51 -11.04
CA PRO A 45 -2.63 -17.92 -11.07
C PRO A 45 -3.59 -16.94 -10.38
N ASP A 46 -3.10 -15.86 -9.77
CA ASP A 46 -3.93 -14.89 -9.05
C ASP A 46 -3.80 -13.50 -9.72
N PRO A 47 -4.72 -13.15 -10.65
CA PRO A 47 -4.66 -11.89 -11.41
C PRO A 47 -4.82 -10.66 -10.53
N ASP A 48 -5.32 -10.82 -9.30
CA ASP A 48 -5.54 -9.74 -8.33
C ASP A 48 -4.43 -9.67 -7.26
N SER A 49 -3.37 -10.47 -7.40
CA SER A 49 -2.27 -10.46 -6.43
C SER A 49 -1.46 -9.15 -6.49
N GLN A 50 -1.14 -8.63 -5.30
CA GLN A 50 -0.35 -7.42 -5.13
C GLN A 50 0.93 -7.75 -4.35
N ARG A 51 1.92 -6.88 -4.53
CA ARG A 51 3.18 -6.87 -3.80
C ARG A 51 3.42 -5.52 -3.16
N ILE A 52 3.95 -5.50 -1.95
CA ILE A 52 4.35 -4.27 -1.25
C ILE A 52 5.74 -3.90 -1.77
N VAL A 53 5.82 -2.74 -2.43
CA VAL A 53 7.08 -2.15 -2.88
C VAL A 53 7.88 -1.68 -1.66
N CYS A 54 7.25 -0.89 -0.81
CA CYS A 54 7.88 -0.31 0.37
C CYS A 54 6.87 0.19 1.39
N VAL A 55 7.34 0.27 2.63
CA VAL A 55 6.73 1.06 3.70
C VAL A 55 7.18 2.50 3.56
N LEU A 56 6.25 3.44 3.68
CA LEU A 56 6.53 4.86 3.54
C LEU A 56 6.87 5.54 4.87
N ASN A 57 6.27 5.10 5.97
CA ASN A 57 6.46 5.74 7.27
C ASN A 57 6.44 4.76 8.45
N SER A 58 6.98 5.23 9.57
CA SER A 58 6.64 4.71 10.89
C SER A 58 5.34 5.38 11.37
N PRO A 59 4.40 4.63 11.97
CA PRO A 59 3.19 5.21 12.55
C PRO A 59 3.52 6.23 13.65
N ASP A 60 2.97 7.44 13.53
CA ASP A 60 3.03 8.44 14.59
C ASP A 60 1.73 8.39 15.40
N TYR A 61 1.78 7.76 16.57
CA TYR A 61 0.64 7.63 17.48
C TYR A 61 0.40 8.88 18.33
N SER A 62 1.31 9.85 18.31
CA SER A 62 1.15 11.11 19.04
C SER A 62 0.29 12.13 18.29
N ALA A 63 0.23 12.02 16.96
CA ALA A 63 -0.63 12.85 16.13
C ALA A 63 -2.12 12.51 16.33
N ALA A 64 -2.99 13.51 16.11
CA ALA A 64 -4.45 13.29 16.07
C ALA A 64 -4.83 12.34 14.93
N ASP A 65 -5.87 11.51 15.12
CA ASP A 65 -6.30 10.51 14.14
C ASP A 65 -6.63 11.13 12.78
N GLU A 66 -7.45 12.19 12.77
CA GLU A 66 -7.84 12.90 11.54
C GLU A 66 -6.62 13.42 10.75
N TYR A 67 -5.58 13.84 11.47
CA TYR A 67 -4.34 14.29 10.86
C TYR A 67 -3.56 13.12 10.25
N ALA A 68 -3.33 12.07 11.04
CA ALA A 68 -2.57 10.88 10.66
C ALA A 68 -3.23 10.05 9.54
N GLN A 69 -4.53 10.24 9.32
CA GLN A 69 -5.27 9.66 8.19
C GLN A 69 -4.84 10.21 6.84
N ARG A 70 -4.30 11.44 6.78
CA ARG A 70 -3.89 12.06 5.51
C ARG A 70 -2.44 12.50 5.50
N HIS A 71 -1.81 12.63 6.66
CA HIS A 71 -0.44 13.11 6.78
C HIS A 71 0.45 12.02 7.34
N PHE A 72 1.65 11.92 6.78
CA PHE A 72 2.70 11.07 7.34
C PHE A 72 4.07 11.69 7.09
N TRP A 73 5.04 11.25 7.89
CA TRP A 73 6.43 11.60 7.71
C TRP A 73 7.12 10.53 6.89
N LEU A 74 7.53 10.87 5.66
CA LEU A 74 8.32 9.98 4.84
C LEU A 74 9.75 9.97 5.37
N ASN A 75 10.26 8.77 5.67
CA ASN A 75 11.62 8.51 6.11
C ASN A 75 12.40 7.90 4.92
N PRO A 76 12.94 8.72 4.00
CA PRO A 76 13.69 8.20 2.87
C PRO A 76 15.04 7.65 3.34
N SER A 77 15.44 6.47 2.84
CA SER A 77 16.79 5.94 3.07
C SER A 77 17.86 6.96 2.65
N CYS A 78 19.05 6.94 3.26
CA CYS A 78 20.06 7.95 2.96
C CYS A 78 20.66 7.81 1.54
N ARG A 79 20.37 6.68 0.87
CA ARG A 79 20.62 6.47 -0.57
C ARG A 79 19.63 7.20 -1.48
N SER A 80 18.49 7.62 -0.96
CA SER A 80 17.56 8.47 -1.68
C SER A 80 18.18 9.87 -1.78
N GLN A 81 18.59 10.26 -2.98
CA GLN A 81 19.04 11.63 -3.24
C GLN A 81 17.98 12.62 -2.75
N ARG A 82 18.42 13.80 -2.28
CA ARG A 82 17.50 14.89 -1.97
C ARG A 82 16.63 15.15 -3.18
N TYR A 83 15.34 15.22 -2.95
CA TYR A 83 14.38 15.43 -4.02
C TYR A 83 14.52 16.82 -4.60
N ASN A 84 14.69 16.86 -5.91
CA ASN A 84 14.70 18.08 -6.68
C ASN A 84 13.63 17.97 -7.76
N PRO A 85 12.50 18.70 -7.63
CA PRO A 85 11.42 18.64 -8.61
C PRO A 85 11.83 19.22 -9.99
N SER A 86 12.92 19.99 -10.05
CA SER A 86 13.46 20.53 -11.32
C SER A 86 14.37 19.53 -12.04
N ASP A 87 14.74 18.43 -11.39
CA ASP A 87 15.61 17.43 -11.96
C ASP A 87 14.83 16.41 -12.80
N THR A 88 14.82 16.66 -14.11
CA THR A 88 14.22 15.75 -15.08
C THR A 88 15.17 14.66 -15.56
N THR A 89 16.46 14.75 -15.19
CA THR A 89 17.56 13.98 -15.79
C THR A 89 17.98 12.76 -14.99
N THR A 90 17.66 12.73 -13.69
CA THR A 90 18.05 11.62 -12.82
C THR A 90 17.24 10.36 -13.14
N LYS A 91 17.87 9.47 -13.93
CA LYS A 91 17.38 8.13 -14.27
C LYS A 91 17.70 7.07 -13.21
N TYR A 92 18.51 7.41 -12.20
CA TYR A 92 19.12 6.46 -11.25
C TYR A 92 18.42 6.38 -9.88
N THR A 93 17.29 7.04 -9.69
CA THR A 93 16.45 6.95 -8.48
C THR A 93 15.44 5.81 -8.55
N PHE A 94 15.85 4.68 -9.15
CA PHE A 94 15.03 3.48 -9.24
C PHE A 94 14.57 3.10 -7.82
N LEU A 95 13.25 3.03 -7.62
CA LEU A 95 12.60 2.72 -6.33
C LEU A 95 12.66 3.79 -5.23
N SER A 96 13.04 5.04 -5.51
CA SER A 96 12.92 6.10 -4.49
C SER A 96 11.44 6.40 -4.19
N PRO A 97 10.91 6.09 -3.00
CA PRO A 97 9.46 6.19 -2.73
C PRO A 97 8.92 7.60 -2.90
N LEU A 98 9.76 8.59 -2.59
CA LEU A 98 9.41 9.99 -2.75
C LEU A 98 9.25 10.37 -4.24
N HIS A 99 10.15 9.92 -5.12
CA HIS A 99 10.02 10.15 -6.56
C HIS A 99 8.84 9.36 -7.15
N LEU A 100 8.55 8.16 -6.64
CA LEU A 100 7.39 7.38 -7.07
C LEU A 100 6.07 8.09 -6.74
N LEU A 101 5.98 8.73 -5.58
CA LEU A 101 4.78 9.45 -5.15
C LEU A 101 4.64 10.81 -5.85
N LEU A 102 5.70 11.61 -5.87
CA LEU A 102 5.65 13.01 -6.27
C LEU A 102 5.80 13.24 -7.79
N ASP A 103 6.54 12.38 -8.50
CA ASP A 103 6.67 12.42 -9.97
C ASP A 103 5.63 11.49 -10.64
N SER A 104 4.54 11.15 -9.95
CA SER A 104 3.49 10.32 -10.54
C SER A 104 2.61 11.11 -11.51
N ASP A 105 2.19 10.46 -12.60
CA ASP A 105 1.31 11.07 -13.62
C ASP A 105 -0.07 11.47 -13.03
N CYS A 106 -0.48 10.78 -11.95
CA CYS A 106 -1.67 11.08 -11.18
C CYS A 106 -1.25 11.50 -9.77
N PRO A 107 -1.26 12.81 -9.44
CA PRO A 107 -0.75 13.29 -8.15
C PRO A 107 -1.68 12.84 -7.01
N VAL A 108 -1.26 11.81 -6.29
CA VAL A 108 -2.00 11.27 -5.13
C VAL A 108 -1.52 11.85 -3.80
N ALA A 109 -0.36 12.50 -3.80
CA ALA A 109 0.27 13.05 -2.63
C ALA A 109 1.06 14.31 -2.97
N ARG A 110 1.28 15.16 -1.97
CA ARG A 110 2.09 16.37 -2.08
C ARG A 110 2.95 16.58 -0.83
N LEU A 111 4.02 17.33 -0.98
CA LEU A 111 4.81 17.81 0.16
C LEU A 111 4.12 19.01 0.82
N THR A 112 4.10 19.04 2.15
CA THR A 112 3.59 20.20 2.91
C THR A 112 4.65 21.30 3.07
N GLY A 113 5.92 20.95 2.88
CA GLY A 113 7.08 21.81 3.12
C GLY A 113 7.66 21.70 4.54
N ARG A 114 7.02 20.94 5.45
CA ARG A 114 7.60 20.66 6.76
C ARG A 114 8.65 19.54 6.66
N ILE A 115 9.74 19.74 7.40
CA ILE A 115 10.89 18.83 7.43
C ILE A 115 11.27 18.62 8.89
N ARG A 116 11.56 17.38 9.27
CA ARG A 116 12.13 17.04 10.59
C ARG A 116 13.30 16.10 10.43
N SER A 117 14.19 16.06 11.42
CA SER A 117 15.28 15.09 11.47
C SER A 117 14.84 13.84 12.22
N GLU A 118 15.05 12.67 11.64
CA GLU A 118 14.88 11.38 12.33
C GLU A 118 16.10 10.49 12.11
N ARG A 119 16.18 9.43 12.92
CA ARG A 119 17.11 8.34 12.62
C ARG A 119 16.56 7.51 11.47
N SER A 120 17.45 7.12 10.56
CA SER A 120 17.10 6.23 9.45
C SER A 120 16.57 4.89 9.96
N ASN A 121 15.46 4.45 9.37
CA ASN A 121 14.90 3.11 9.57
C ASN A 121 15.49 2.07 8.61
N ASP A 122 16.31 2.49 7.64
CA ASP A 122 16.99 1.59 6.71
C ASP A 122 18.10 0.83 7.46
N PRO A 123 18.12 -0.52 7.44
CA PRO A 123 19.16 -1.33 8.06
C PRO A 123 20.59 -0.94 7.64
N HIS A 124 20.77 -0.48 6.40
CA HIS A 124 22.08 -0.07 5.88
C HIS A 124 22.54 1.28 6.39
N ASP A 125 21.62 2.10 6.93
CA ASP A 125 21.88 3.46 7.41
C ASP A 125 21.48 3.64 8.88
N ALA A 126 21.32 2.53 9.60
CA ALA A 126 20.86 2.51 10.98
C ALA A 126 21.64 3.52 11.85
N GLY A 127 20.90 4.43 12.48
CA GLY A 127 21.45 5.43 13.39
C GLY A 127 21.93 6.73 12.75
N LYS A 128 21.97 6.84 11.41
CA LYS A 128 22.23 8.13 10.75
C LYS A 128 21.02 9.05 10.87
N GLU A 129 21.27 10.34 11.10
CA GLU A 129 20.24 11.37 10.99
C GLU A 129 19.95 11.67 9.53
N ILE A 130 18.66 11.66 9.18
CA ILE A 130 18.15 11.93 7.85
C ILE A 130 17.02 12.97 7.93
N ALA A 131 16.80 13.67 6.82
CA ALA A 131 15.68 14.58 6.68
C ALA A 131 14.42 13.79 6.29
N CYS A 132 13.40 13.85 7.13
CA CYS A 132 12.07 13.32 6.87
C CYS A 132 11.16 14.44 6.39
N TYR A 133 10.39 14.15 5.35
CA TYR A 133 9.49 15.12 4.72
C TYR A 133 8.06 14.78 5.10
N GLU A 134 7.29 15.79 5.49
CA GLU A 134 5.87 15.60 5.70
C GLU A 134 5.15 15.57 4.35
N VAL A 135 4.38 14.50 4.16
CA VAL A 135 3.60 14.21 2.97
C VAL A 135 2.13 14.26 3.34
N GLU A 136 1.34 14.96 2.55
CA GLU A 136 -0.12 14.91 2.59
C GLU A 136 -0.63 14.06 1.42
N VAL A 137 -1.48 13.08 1.74
CA VAL A 137 -2.21 12.26 0.77
C VAL A 137 -3.49 13.00 0.37
N MET A 138 -3.57 13.32 -0.92
CA MET A 138 -4.71 14.01 -1.53
C MET A 138 -5.77 13.01 -2.01
N ALA A 139 -5.38 11.74 -2.22
CA ALA A 139 -6.30 10.68 -2.57
C ALA A 139 -7.33 10.46 -1.45
N PRO A 140 -8.63 10.33 -1.78
CA PRO A 140 -9.65 9.97 -0.79
C PRO A 140 -9.43 8.53 -0.29
N ASP A 141 -9.90 8.24 0.93
CA ASP A 141 -9.76 6.91 1.56
C ASP A 141 -10.44 5.80 0.75
N GLU A 142 -11.51 6.14 0.01
CA GLU A 142 -12.17 5.24 -0.93
C GLU A 142 -11.30 4.92 -2.15
N GLY A 143 -10.35 5.79 -2.51
CA GLY A 143 -9.41 5.57 -3.61
C GLY A 143 -8.24 4.66 -3.25
N LEU A 144 -8.03 4.37 -1.96
CA LEU A 144 -6.94 3.52 -1.50
C LEU A 144 -7.21 2.05 -1.78
N LEU A 145 -6.16 1.29 -2.10
CA LEU A 145 -6.23 -0.15 -2.25
C LEU A 145 -6.32 -0.82 -0.87
N ARG A 146 -7.29 -1.72 -0.69
CA ARG A 146 -7.51 -2.43 0.58
C ARG A 146 -7.07 -3.89 0.50
N GLN A 147 -6.65 -4.42 1.64
CA GLN A 147 -6.46 -5.85 1.86
C GLN A 147 -7.56 -6.35 2.79
N CYS A 148 -8.04 -7.57 2.57
CA CYS A 148 -8.94 -8.21 3.51
C CYS A 148 -8.16 -8.62 4.76
N TYR A 149 -8.61 -8.16 5.93
CA TYR A 149 -8.00 -8.49 7.23
C TYR A 149 -7.89 -10.00 7.47
N TYR A 150 -8.88 -10.72 6.98
CA TYR A 150 -9.04 -12.12 7.30
C TYR A 150 -8.26 -13.05 6.35
N CYS A 151 -8.57 -13.01 5.05
CA CYS A 151 -8.00 -13.93 4.06
C CYS A 151 -6.75 -13.37 3.35
N LEU A 152 -6.39 -12.11 3.63
CA LEU A 152 -5.26 -11.39 3.03
C LEU A 152 -5.37 -11.17 1.51
N SER A 153 -6.55 -11.38 0.92
CA SER A 153 -6.79 -11.04 -0.49
C SER A 153 -6.76 -9.54 -0.68
N TRP A 154 -6.25 -9.09 -1.82
CA TRP A 154 -6.29 -7.69 -2.22
C TRP A 154 -7.60 -7.39 -2.96
N GLU A 155 -8.05 -6.15 -2.93
CA GLU A 155 -9.14 -5.72 -3.80
C GLU A 155 -8.74 -5.82 -5.27
N ALA A 156 -9.61 -6.43 -6.07
CA ALA A 156 -9.45 -6.50 -7.52
C ALA A 156 -9.50 -5.09 -8.13
N ARG A 157 -8.70 -4.85 -9.17
CA ARG A 157 -8.61 -3.54 -9.86
C ARG A 157 -9.69 -3.41 -10.95
N GLY A 158 -10.42 -2.30 -11.01
CA GLY A 158 -11.36 -1.97 -12.10
C GLY A 158 -12.78 -1.59 -11.69
N SER A 159 -13.54 -1.07 -12.66
CA SER A 159 -14.89 -0.48 -12.52
C SER A 159 -16.00 -1.47 -12.11
N THR A 160 -15.77 -2.77 -12.34
CA THR A 160 -16.74 -3.83 -12.02
C THR A 160 -16.66 -4.30 -10.57
N ASN A 161 -15.61 -3.92 -9.83
CA ASN A 161 -15.26 -4.61 -8.58
C ASN A 161 -16.01 -4.08 -7.37
N VAL A 162 -16.33 -5.01 -6.47
CA VAL A 162 -16.98 -4.73 -5.18
C VAL A 162 -15.90 -4.29 -4.20
N ARG A 163 -16.02 -3.08 -3.67
CA ARG A 163 -15.14 -2.58 -2.61
C ARG A 163 -15.37 -3.37 -1.33
N PHE A 164 -14.29 -3.63 -0.60
CA PHE A 164 -14.35 -4.30 0.68
C PHE A 164 -15.02 -3.40 1.72
N SER A 165 -15.88 -4.00 2.54
CA SER A 165 -16.63 -3.34 3.59
C SER A 165 -15.73 -3.03 4.78
N ALA A 166 -15.92 -1.85 5.40
CA ALA A 166 -15.21 -1.49 6.62
C ALA A 166 -15.83 -2.22 7.81
N SER A 167 -15.01 -2.82 8.67
CA SER A 167 -15.48 -3.57 9.84
C SER A 167 -14.95 -2.98 11.14
N GLY A 168 -15.75 -2.10 11.76
CA GLY A 168 -15.66 -1.74 13.18
C GLY A 168 -14.42 -0.96 13.66
N GLY A 169 -13.35 -0.87 12.86
CA GLY A 169 -12.14 -0.10 13.14
C GLY A 169 -11.61 0.62 11.91
N SER A 170 -10.81 1.67 12.13
CA SER A 170 -10.09 2.34 11.05
C SER A 170 -9.17 1.35 10.34
N ASP A 171 -9.22 1.34 9.00
CA ASP A 171 -8.37 0.54 8.12
C ASP A 171 -8.54 -1.00 8.19
N ILE A 172 -9.64 -1.49 8.77
CA ILE A 172 -9.97 -2.93 8.76
C ILE A 172 -11.07 -3.20 7.74
N TYR A 173 -10.74 -4.01 6.73
CA TYR A 173 -11.63 -4.28 5.60
C TYR A 173 -11.89 -5.76 5.37
N TRP A 174 -13.11 -6.09 4.96
CA TRP A 174 -13.58 -7.46 4.75
C TRP A 174 -14.03 -7.64 3.30
N CYS A 175 -13.59 -8.71 2.65
CA CYS A 175 -14.15 -9.08 1.36
C CYS A 175 -15.54 -9.71 1.55
N SER A 176 -16.40 -9.60 0.54
CA SER A 176 -17.78 -10.11 0.60
C SER A 176 -17.85 -11.56 1.06
N SER A 177 -16.95 -12.41 0.56
CA SER A 177 -16.92 -13.81 0.94
C SER A 177 -16.56 -14.06 2.41
N CYS A 178 -15.74 -13.20 3.03
CA CYS A 178 -15.42 -13.31 4.45
C CYS A 178 -16.50 -12.67 5.33
N GLU A 179 -17.18 -11.64 4.83
CA GLU A 179 -18.33 -11.02 5.48
C GLU A 179 -19.53 -11.97 5.57
N GLU A 180 -19.91 -12.59 4.45
CA GLU A 180 -21.00 -13.57 4.39
C GLU A 180 -20.74 -14.83 5.24
N ALA A 181 -19.48 -15.27 5.31
CA ALA A 181 -19.10 -16.46 6.05
C ALA A 181 -19.06 -16.26 7.58
N GLY A 182 -19.00 -15.00 8.04
CA GLY A 182 -18.79 -14.68 9.45
C GLY A 182 -17.44 -15.15 10.00
N TRP A 183 -17.15 -14.76 11.25
CA TRP A 183 -15.85 -15.00 11.91
C TRP A 183 -15.48 -16.50 11.97
N VAL A 184 -16.45 -17.40 12.20
CA VAL A 184 -16.20 -18.81 12.48
C VAL A 184 -15.73 -19.60 11.25
N HIS A 185 -16.32 -19.37 10.08
CA HIS A 185 -15.99 -20.12 8.86
C HIS A 185 -14.77 -19.57 8.12
N SER A 186 -14.47 -18.29 8.37
CA SER A 186 -13.28 -17.63 7.85
C SER A 186 -12.02 -18.35 8.36
N THR A 187 -11.93 -18.64 9.67
CA THR A 187 -10.84 -19.40 10.35
C THR A 187 -10.50 -20.71 9.63
N ILE A 188 -11.53 -21.44 9.22
CA ILE A 188 -11.40 -22.73 8.54
C ILE A 188 -10.91 -22.60 7.09
N ARG A 189 -11.18 -21.49 6.39
CA ARG A 189 -10.66 -21.25 5.03
C ARG A 189 -9.17 -20.91 4.99
N LYS A 190 -8.61 -20.29 6.05
CA LYS A 190 -7.15 -20.13 6.18
C LYS A 190 -6.45 -21.50 6.16
N PHE A 191 -7.03 -22.47 6.86
CA PHE A 191 -6.53 -23.85 6.90
C PHE A 191 -6.86 -24.65 5.62
N ARG A 192 -8.10 -24.61 5.13
CA ARG A 192 -8.50 -25.45 3.97
C ARG A 192 -7.86 -25.07 2.64
N LEU A 193 -7.57 -23.79 2.36
CA LEU A 193 -6.83 -23.42 1.15
C LEU A 193 -5.34 -23.78 1.25
N GLN A 194 -4.79 -23.89 2.46
CA GLN A 194 -3.45 -24.40 2.69
C GLN A 194 -3.39 -25.94 2.52
N ASP A 195 -4.45 -26.65 2.89
CA ASP A 195 -4.48 -28.13 2.87
C ASP A 195 -4.97 -28.76 1.55
N ILE A 196 -5.83 -28.10 0.78
CA ILE A 196 -6.43 -28.69 -0.44
C ILE A 196 -5.53 -28.57 -1.67
N PHE A 197 -4.61 -27.61 -1.69
CA PHE A 197 -3.59 -27.49 -2.73
C PHE A 197 -2.20 -27.44 -2.10
N PRO A 198 -1.58 -28.61 -1.80
CA PRO A 198 -0.23 -28.67 -1.23
C PRO A 198 0.81 -27.98 -2.12
N TRP A 199 0.56 -27.93 -3.44
CA TRP A 199 1.45 -27.30 -4.41
C TRP A 199 1.28 -25.78 -4.51
N SER A 200 0.29 -25.20 -3.81
CA SER A 200 0.09 -23.74 -3.80
C SER A 200 0.88 -23.01 -2.72
N ASN A 201 1.40 -23.73 -1.71
CA ASN A 201 2.18 -23.11 -0.62
C ASN A 201 3.34 -23.96 -0.07
N ALA A 202 3.52 -25.24 -0.45
CA ALA A 202 4.66 -26.02 0.03
C ALA A 202 6.01 -25.55 -0.59
N ASP A 203 5.97 -24.91 -1.76
CA ASP A 203 7.13 -24.33 -2.44
C ASP A 203 6.91 -22.85 -2.81
N SER A 204 5.97 -22.13 -2.18
CA SER A 204 5.97 -20.68 -2.34
C SER A 204 7.04 -20.10 -1.42
N GLU A 205 8.28 -20.05 -1.91
CA GLU A 205 9.41 -19.30 -1.31
C GLU A 205 9.06 -17.84 -0.95
N TYR A 206 7.88 -17.35 -1.35
CA TYR A 206 7.41 -15.99 -1.12
C TYR A 206 6.12 -15.97 -0.30
N PRO A 207 6.17 -15.65 1.01
CA PRO A 207 4.96 -15.43 1.82
C PRO A 207 4.07 -14.36 1.16
N LYS A 208 2.74 -14.49 1.31
CA LYS A 208 1.82 -13.42 0.87
C LYS A 208 2.17 -12.14 1.61
N ASP A 209 2.35 -11.05 0.86
CA ASP A 209 2.54 -9.73 1.43
C ASP A 209 1.34 -9.35 2.29
N ASN A 210 1.62 -8.85 3.48
CA ASN A 210 0.63 -8.69 4.54
C ASN A 210 0.80 -7.32 5.21
N LEU A 211 -0.22 -6.46 5.06
CA LEU A 211 -0.28 -5.16 5.75
C LEU A 211 -0.25 -5.33 7.29
N TYR A 212 -0.77 -6.45 7.80
CA TYR A 212 -0.93 -6.75 9.22
C TYR A 212 0.29 -7.43 9.85
N SER A 213 1.39 -7.58 9.11
CA SER A 213 2.65 -8.14 9.62
C SER A 213 3.85 -7.33 9.10
N PRO A 214 4.02 -6.09 9.59
CA PRO A 214 5.02 -5.16 9.05
C PRO A 214 6.46 -5.64 9.20
N ASN A 215 6.75 -6.57 10.13
CA ASN A 215 8.10 -7.11 10.36
C ASN A 215 8.57 -8.16 9.32
N ARG A 216 7.77 -8.46 8.28
CA ARG A 216 8.14 -9.43 7.22
C ARG A 216 8.39 -8.81 5.85
N LEU A 217 8.41 -7.49 5.74
CA LEU A 217 8.58 -6.81 4.47
C LEU A 217 10.03 -6.96 3.99
N ILE A 218 10.18 -7.87 3.02
CA ILE A 218 11.28 -8.09 2.09
C ILE A 218 12.59 -7.40 2.50
N SER A 219 13.43 -8.14 3.23
CA SER A 219 14.87 -7.97 3.15
C SER A 219 15.25 -8.14 1.67
N THR A 220 15.48 -7.04 0.97
CA THR A 220 16.15 -7.08 -0.34
C THR A 220 17.59 -7.51 -0.10
N ALA A 221 17.82 -8.82 -0.14
CA ALA A 221 19.13 -9.37 -0.49
C ALA A 221 19.39 -9.15 -1.98
#